data_AF-A0A3N5XRJ1-F1
#
_entry.id   AF-A0A3N5XRJ1-F1
#
_cell.length_a   1.000
_cell.length_b   1.000
_cell.length_c   1.000
_cell.angle_alpha   90.00
_cell.angle_beta   90.00
_cell.angle_gamma   90.00
#
_symmetry.space_group_name_H-M   'P 1'
#
loop_
_entity.id
_entity.type
_entity.pdbx_description
1 polymer ?
#
loop_
_entity_poly.entity_id
_entity_poly.type
_entity_poly.pdbx_seq_one_letter_code
_entity_poly.pdbx_strand_id
1 'polypeptide(L)'
;MVTKVTGKNQVTVPALVARKAGIRVGSRLRWRQTDREGVLEVRVLPERGTLASSLRSAGRKYLRSNAKPIENLIREREQESAE
;
A
#
# COMPACT_ATOMS: atom_id res chain seq x y z
N MET A 1 -23.73 6.74 -13.82
CA MET A 1 -23.81 5.28 -13.67
C MET A 1 -24.33 4.99 -12.27
N VAL A 2 -25.35 4.15 -12.13
CA VAL A 2 -26.02 3.86 -10.86
C VAL A 2 -26.08 2.35 -10.69
N THR A 3 -25.75 1.86 -9.50
CA THR A 3 -25.79 0.45 -9.13
C THR A 3 -26.68 0.27 -7.92
N LYS A 4 -27.43 -0.83 -7.85
CA LYS A 4 -28.22 -1.16 -6.67
C LYS A 4 -27.40 -1.99 -5.70
N VAL A 5 -27.67 -1.80 -4.41
CA VAL A 5 -27.20 -2.70 -3.36
C VAL A 5 -27.92 -4.04 -3.54
N THR A 6 -27.15 -5.12 -3.55
CA THR A 6 -27.65 -6.50 -3.55
C THR A 6 -27.61 -7.06 -2.12
N GLY A 7 -27.86 -8.36 -1.94
CA GLY A 7 -27.88 -8.98 -0.61
C GLY A 7 -26.57 -8.76 0.17
N LYS A 8 -26.66 -8.79 1.50
CA LYS A 8 -25.50 -8.64 2.42
C LYS A 8 -24.74 -7.33 2.24
N ASN A 9 -25.42 -6.24 1.87
CA ASN A 9 -24.84 -4.90 1.69
C ASN A 9 -23.73 -4.86 0.62
N GLN A 10 -23.86 -5.67 -0.42
CA GLN A 10 -22.89 -5.72 -1.52
C GLN A 10 -23.31 -4.77 -2.64
N VAL A 11 -22.33 -4.16 -3.29
CA VAL A 11 -22.54 -3.37 -4.51
C VAL A 11 -21.63 -3.90 -5.60
N THR A 12 -22.18 -4.13 -6.79
CA THR A 12 -21.38 -4.47 -7.95
C THR A 12 -20.64 -3.21 -8.40
N VAL A 13 -19.30 -3.22 -8.34
CA VAL A 13 -18.49 -2.12 -8.90
C VAL A 13 -18.42 -2.29 -10.41
N PRO A 14 -18.89 -1.32 -11.21
CA PRO A 14 -18.90 -1.51 -12.65
C PRO A 14 -17.49 -1.51 -13.24
N ALA A 15 -17.32 -2.26 -14.33
CA ALA A 15 -16.01 -2.60 -14.88
C ALA A 15 -15.11 -1.37 -15.16
N LEU A 16 -15.70 -0.27 -15.65
CA LEU A 16 -14.95 0.96 -15.91
C LEU A 16 -14.36 1.57 -14.63
N VAL A 17 -15.14 1.57 -13.54
CA VAL A 17 -14.70 2.10 -12.23
C VAL A 17 -13.66 1.17 -11.62
N ALA A 18 -13.91 -0.14 -11.64
CA ALA A 18 -12.98 -1.14 -11.13
C ALA A 18 -11.61 -1.04 -11.82
N ARG A 19 -11.59 -0.93 -13.16
CA ARG A 19 -10.35 -0.79 -13.93
C ARG A 19 -9.59 0.49 -13.58
N LYS A 20 -10.28 1.64 -13.53
CA LYS A 20 -9.66 2.93 -13.19
C LYS A 20 -9.13 2.97 -11.75
N ALA A 21 -9.84 2.36 -10.82
CA ALA A 21 -9.46 2.32 -9.40
C ALA A 21 -8.47 1.19 -9.07
N GLY A 22 -8.13 0.32 -10.03
CA GLY A 22 -7.24 -0.82 -9.80
C GLY A 22 -7.85 -1.94 -8.94
N ILE A 23 -9.18 -2.04 -8.87
CA ILE A 23 -9.88 -3.08 -8.12
C ILE A 23 -9.82 -4.40 -8.90
N ARG A 24 -9.32 -5.43 -8.25
CA ARG A 24 -9.20 -6.81 -8.76
C ARG A 24 -9.76 -7.80 -7.72
N VAL A 25 -9.96 -9.05 -8.12
CA VAL A 25 -10.29 -10.13 -7.17
C VAL A 25 -9.22 -10.19 -6.08
N GLY A 26 -9.64 -10.23 -4.82
CA GLY A 26 -8.74 -10.22 -3.65
C GLY A 26 -8.26 -8.83 -3.20
N SER A 27 -8.61 -7.75 -3.92
CA SER A 27 -8.27 -6.38 -3.49
C SER A 27 -8.87 -6.05 -2.13
N ARG A 28 -8.05 -5.47 -1.25
CA ARG A 28 -8.50 -4.97 0.05
C ARG A 28 -8.98 -3.54 -0.09
N LEU A 29 -10.16 -3.25 0.43
CA LEU A 29 -10.77 -1.92 0.41
C LEU A 29 -10.80 -1.34 1.82
N ARG A 30 -10.33 -0.10 1.98
CA ARG A 30 -10.54 0.69 3.19
C ARG A 30 -11.70 1.64 2.95
N TRP A 31 -12.66 1.62 3.86
CA TRP A 31 -13.85 2.46 3.83
C TRP A 31 -13.74 3.55 4.88
N ARG A 32 -14.21 4.75 4.57
CA ARG A 32 -14.28 5.88 5.51
C ARG A 32 -15.57 6.68 5.25
N GLN A 33 -16.19 7.15 6.32
CA GLN A 33 -17.23 8.18 6.22
C GLN A 33 -16.57 9.53 5.93
N THR A 34 -17.22 10.35 5.11
CA THR A 34 -16.75 11.72 4.83
C THR A 34 -17.70 12.72 5.49
N ASP A 35 -17.28 13.97 5.58
CA ASP A 35 -18.13 15.06 6.10
C ASP A 35 -19.26 15.44 5.13
N ARG A 36 -19.27 14.85 3.92
CA ARG A 36 -20.29 15.08 2.90
C ARG A 36 -21.41 14.06 3.07
N GLU A 37 -22.64 14.57 3.15
CA GLU A 37 -23.84 13.75 3.25
C GLU A 37 -23.94 12.77 2.08
N GLY A 38 -24.22 11.49 2.39
CA GLY A 38 -24.38 10.43 1.40
C GLY A 38 -23.10 10.02 0.67
N VAL A 39 -21.92 10.52 1.07
CA VAL A 39 -20.64 10.19 0.41
C VAL A 39 -19.78 9.29 1.28
N LEU A 40 -19.53 8.09 0.78
CA LEU A 40 -18.55 7.15 1.31
C LEU A 40 -17.28 7.20 0.47
N GLU A 41 -16.12 7.22 1.15
CA GLU A 41 -14.82 7.13 0.50
C GLU A 41 -14.29 5.70 0.59
N VAL A 42 -13.86 5.15 -0.54
CA VAL A 42 -13.27 3.81 -0.65
C VAL A 42 -11.89 3.91 -1.27
N ARG A 43 -10.89 3.37 -0.57
CA ARG A 43 -9.50 3.31 -1.05
C ARG A 43 -9.06 1.87 -1.23
N VAL A 44 -8.53 1.56 -2.42
CA VAL A 44 -7.83 0.29 -2.65
C VAL A 44 -6.51 0.31 -1.88
N LEU A 45 -6.31 -0.69 -1.03
CA LEU A 45 -5.06 -0.86 -0.31
C LEU A 45 -4.06 -1.63 -1.18
N PRO A 46 -2.79 -1.21 -1.22
CA PRO A 46 -1.76 -1.94 -1.93
C PRO A 46 -1.57 -3.32 -1.30
N GLU A 47 -1.24 -4.31 -2.13
CA GLU A 47 -0.80 -5.61 -1.64
C GLU A 47 0.52 -5.46 -0.87
N ARG A 48 0.77 -6.38 0.07
CA ARG A 48 1.98 -6.36 0.91
C ARG A 48 3.26 -6.35 0.06
N GLY A 49 3.31 -7.12 -1.04
CA GLY A 49 4.44 -7.16 -1.95
C GLY A 49 4.67 -5.84 -2.70
N THR A 50 3.59 -5.17 -3.10
CA THR A 50 3.65 -3.84 -3.73
C THR A 50 4.13 -2.78 -2.75
N LEU A 51 3.66 -2.84 -1.49
CA LEU A 51 4.12 -1.93 -0.43
C LEU A 51 5.60 -2.15 -0.09
N ALA A 52 6.04 -3.41 0.03
CA ALA A 52 7.45 -3.72 0.26
C ALA A 52 8.33 -3.23 -0.90
N SER A 53 7.85 -3.39 -2.13
CA SER A 53 8.55 -2.89 -3.32
C SER A 53 8.61 -1.37 -3.37
N SER A 54 7.54 -0.65 -2.97
CA SER A 54 7.54 0.82 -2.96
C SER A 54 8.43 1.40 -1.87
N LEU A 55 8.60 0.68 -0.76
CA LEU A 55 9.52 1.06 0.32
C LEU A 55 10.98 0.69 0.01
N ARG A 56 11.21 -0.27 -0.89
CA ARG A 56 12.55 -0.68 -1.30
C ARG A 56 13.29 0.51 -1.90
N SER A 57 14.41 0.88 -1.29
CA SER A 57 15.24 2.03 -1.67
C SER A 57 14.64 3.43 -1.43
N ALA A 58 13.47 3.56 -0.81
CA ALA A 58 12.88 4.87 -0.51
C ALA A 58 13.78 5.75 0.38
N GLY A 59 14.61 5.12 1.22
CA GLY A 59 15.61 5.77 2.07
C GLY A 59 16.91 6.17 1.35
N ARG A 60 17.19 5.66 0.14
CA ARG A 60 18.49 5.90 -0.54
C ARG A 60 18.74 7.38 -0.84
N LYS A 61 17.69 8.14 -1.12
CA LYS A 61 17.79 9.59 -1.38
C LYS A 61 18.30 10.41 -0.20
N TYR A 62 18.25 9.86 1.02
CA TYR A 62 18.76 10.51 2.22
C TYR A 62 20.19 10.07 2.58
N LEU A 63 20.78 9.16 1.81
CA LEU A 63 22.16 8.74 2.02
C LEU A 63 23.12 9.80 1.49
N ARG A 64 24.19 10.05 2.24
CA ARG A 64 25.33 10.83 1.74
C ARG A 64 25.94 10.10 0.54
N SER A 65 26.56 10.86 -0.38
CA SER A 65 27.30 10.26 -1.50
C SER A 65 28.31 9.24 -0.97
N ASN A 66 28.34 8.04 -1.57
CA ASN A 66 29.16 6.89 -1.17
C ASN A 66 28.90 6.29 0.23
N ALA A 67 27.81 6.64 0.92
CA ALA A 67 27.44 5.94 2.14
C ALA A 67 27.07 4.48 1.83
N LYS A 68 27.63 3.55 2.61
CA LYS A 68 27.37 2.11 2.51
C LYS A 68 26.80 1.55 3.82
N PRO A 69 25.54 1.86 4.18
CA PRO A 69 24.98 1.55 5.50
C PRO A 69 24.92 0.06 5.79
N ILE A 70 24.68 -0.76 4.77
CA ILE A 70 24.58 -2.22 4.91
C ILE A 70 25.96 -2.81 5.24
N GLU A 71 27.02 -2.40 4.54
CA GLU A 71 28.39 -2.85 4.84
C GLU A 71 28.82 -2.42 6.24
N ASN A 72 28.47 -1.19 6.65
CA ASN A 72 28.75 -0.70 7.99
C ASN A 72 28.03 -1.53 9.07
N LEU A 73 26.74 -1.81 8.87
CA LEU A 73 25.95 -2.61 9.79
C LEU A 73 26.47 -4.05 9.91
N ILE A 74 26.87 -4.67 8.80
CA ILE A 74 27.46 -6.02 8.81
C ILE A 74 28.72 -6.02 9.68
N ARG A 75 29.61 -5.02 9.47
CA ARG A 75 30.84 -4.89 10.26
C ARG A 75 30.57 -4.70 11.74
N GLU A 76 29.60 -3.86 12.12
CA GLU A 76 29.19 -3.68 13.52
C GLU A 76 28.71 -5.01 14.13
N ARG A 77 27.89 -5.79 13.41
CA ARG A 77 27.38 -7.07 13.91
C ARG A 77 28.47 -8.14 14.05
N GLU A 78 29.42 -8.17 13.13
CA GLU A 78 30.58 -9.06 13.21
C GLU A 78 31.46 -8.72 14.42
N GLN A 79 31.63 -7.42 14.73
CA GLN A 79 32.36 -6.97 15.91
C GLN A 79 31.64 -7.29 17.22
N GLU A 80 30.32 -7.03 17.31
CA GLU A 80 29.51 -7.42 18.48
C GLU A 80 29.51 -8.92 18.75
N SER A 81 29.65 -9.76 17.72
CA SER A 81 29.66 -11.23 17.87
C SER A 81 31.04 -11.80 18.23
N ALA A 82 32.08 -10.97 18.17
CA ALA A 82 33.46 -11.35 18.48
C ALA A 82 33.90 -10.97 19.90
N GLU A 83 33.09 -10.20 20.63
CA GLU A 83 33.21 -9.90 22.06
C GLU A 83 32.39 -10.88 22.92
#